data_AF-A0A5D2CNS1-F1
#
_entry.id   AF-A0A5D2CNS1-F1
#
_cell.length_a   1.000
_cell.length_b   1.000
_cell.length_c   1.000
_cell.angle_alpha   90.00
_cell.angle_beta   90.00
_cell.angle_gamma   90.00
#
_symmetry.space_group_name_H-M   'P 1'
#
loop_
_entity.id
_entity.type
_entity.pdbx_description
1 polymer ?
#
loop_
_entity_poly.entity_id
_entity_poly.type
_entity_poly.pdbx_seq_one_letter_code
_entity_poly.pdbx_strand_id
1 'polypeptide(L)'
;MVEVTVAAWISHVPCLTPNSFHSISNGKSRNKTTKVVPTSTKAWKIRTAVAAASCSSSVFGSFNQTVGGQVLREGECLEKYKKEGKGKKRVFFLDVNPLCYAGNKPSLQSFGHWVSLFFSQVCLTDPVIAVFDGDNCNELRRRLLPSYKAHRRKFFLQSTISKKYVRGQVGRSQQLIMDVLRKCNVPVLKVEGNEADDVVATLVDQVLERGYHVVIASPDKDFKQLISENVQIVMPLVELKRWSFYTLKHYMAQYNCDPQSDLSLRCIMGDEVDGVPGIQHLVPGFGRRTALKLLKKHGSLENLLNAASVRTVGRQYAQEALTKYADYLRRNYEVLALRRDVDVHLQEEWLLERDTSNDANVLSNFFRLLEETNKSTRESRSNFSNG
;
A
#
# COMPACT_ATOMS: atom_id res chain seq x y z
N MET A 1 43.45 61.80 1.83
CA MET A 1 44.28 62.54 0.85
C MET A 1 44.07 61.85 -0.48
N VAL A 2 43.47 62.56 -1.47
CA VAL A 2 43.30 62.24 -2.92
C VAL A 2 42.96 60.76 -3.28
N GLU A 3 41.78 60.32 -3.73
CA GLU A 3 40.74 60.81 -4.69
C GLU A 3 40.92 60.30 -6.16
N VAL A 4 39.81 60.28 -6.94
CA VAL A 4 39.63 59.87 -8.36
C VAL A 4 39.38 58.34 -8.55
N THR A 5 38.19 57.77 -8.87
CA THR A 5 37.03 58.07 -9.78
C THR A 5 37.35 57.68 -11.26
N VAL A 6 36.51 57.11 -12.15
CA VAL A 6 35.05 56.79 -12.36
C VAL A 6 34.92 55.29 -12.79
N ALA A 7 33.85 54.59 -13.24
CA ALA A 7 32.40 54.77 -13.56
C ALA A 7 31.67 53.39 -13.32
N ALA A 8 30.33 53.17 -13.34
CA ALA A 8 29.22 53.32 -14.33
C ALA A 8 29.34 52.42 -15.59
N TRP A 9 28.29 51.79 -16.16
CA TRP A 9 26.80 51.91 -16.07
C TRP A 9 26.15 50.60 -15.51
N ILE A 10 25.01 50.52 -14.80
CA ILE A 10 23.60 50.99 -15.00
C ILE A 10 22.90 50.22 -16.15
N SER A 11 21.73 49.56 -16.02
CA SER A 11 20.44 49.80 -15.30
C SER A 11 19.97 48.61 -14.41
N HIS A 12 19.31 48.76 -13.25
CA HIS A 12 17.94 49.28 -12.92
C HIS A 12 16.78 48.37 -13.42
N VAL A 13 15.96 47.64 -12.62
CA VAL A 13 15.31 47.85 -11.27
C VAL A 13 14.09 48.80 -11.43
N PRO A 14 12.85 48.50 -10.94
CA PRO A 14 12.55 48.08 -9.55
C PRO A 14 11.45 47.03 -9.28
N CYS A 15 11.35 46.66 -8.00
CA CYS A 15 10.21 46.02 -7.33
C CYS A 15 9.55 47.05 -6.38
N LEU A 16 8.22 47.05 -6.22
CA LEU A 16 7.52 47.94 -5.29
C LEU A 16 6.29 47.30 -4.62
N THR A 17 6.12 47.64 -3.35
CA THR A 17 4.93 47.47 -2.48
C THR A 17 4.99 48.56 -1.39
N PRO A 18 3.94 48.73 -0.56
CA PRO A 18 2.50 48.86 -0.86
C PRO A 18 1.95 50.21 -0.35
N ASN A 19 0.67 50.51 -0.56
CA ASN A 19 -0.08 51.34 0.39
C ASN A 19 -1.61 51.16 0.29
N SER A 20 -2.34 51.60 1.32
CA SER A 20 -3.79 51.46 1.51
C SER A 20 -4.58 52.69 1.00
N PHE A 21 -5.91 52.55 0.81
CA PHE A 21 -6.96 53.34 1.51
C PHE A 21 -8.41 52.92 1.12
N HIS A 22 -9.39 53.50 1.82
CA HIS A 22 -10.86 53.40 1.70
C HIS A 22 -11.46 53.85 0.32
N SER A 23 -12.74 53.63 -0.08
CA SER A 23 -13.84 52.71 0.31
C SER A 23 -15.11 52.93 -0.59
N ILE A 24 -16.20 52.16 -0.35
CA ILE A 24 -17.64 52.48 -0.60
C ILE A 24 -18.30 52.27 -2.01
N SER A 25 -19.47 51.59 -1.96
CA SER A 25 -20.67 51.63 -2.83
C SER A 25 -20.85 50.76 -4.11
N ASN A 26 -21.96 49.99 -4.08
CA ASN A 26 -23.00 49.73 -5.09
C ASN A 26 -22.69 49.60 -6.62
N GLY A 27 -23.07 48.46 -7.22
CA GLY A 27 -23.17 48.32 -8.69
C GLY A 27 -23.83 47.02 -9.18
N LYS A 28 -25.10 47.07 -9.60
CA LYS A 28 -25.94 45.94 -10.04
C LYS A 28 -25.34 45.04 -11.15
N SER A 29 -25.49 43.73 -10.97
CA SER A 29 -25.81 42.67 -11.95
C SER A 29 -25.70 42.96 -13.46
N ARG A 30 -24.97 42.08 -14.18
CA ARG A 30 -25.48 41.39 -15.39
C ARG A 30 -24.65 40.18 -15.80
N ASN A 31 -25.33 39.14 -16.30
CA ASN A 31 -24.71 37.93 -16.85
C ASN A 31 -23.93 38.22 -18.15
N LYS A 32 -22.75 37.63 -18.32
CA LYS A 32 -22.19 37.29 -19.64
C LYS A 32 -21.49 35.94 -19.60
N THR A 33 -21.85 35.07 -20.54
CA THR A 33 -21.16 33.82 -20.85
C THR A 33 -19.80 34.08 -21.48
N THR A 34 -18.79 33.30 -21.10
CA THR A 34 -17.47 33.27 -21.74
C THR A 34 -17.10 31.83 -22.13
N LYS A 35 -16.41 31.70 -23.27
CA LYS A 35 -16.08 30.41 -23.89
C LYS A 35 -14.88 29.77 -23.20
N VAL A 36 -14.91 28.45 -23.02
CA VAL A 36 -13.72 27.67 -22.63
C VAL A 36 -12.86 27.42 -23.88
N VAL A 37 -11.56 27.71 -23.78
CA VAL A 37 -10.53 27.29 -24.74
C VAL A 37 -9.41 26.62 -23.94
N PRO A 38 -8.98 25.39 -24.25
CA PRO A 38 -8.09 24.61 -23.38
C PRO A 38 -6.61 24.77 -23.74
N THR A 39 -5.72 24.78 -22.74
CA THR A 39 -4.26 24.74 -22.94
C THR A 39 -3.52 23.85 -21.93
N SER A 40 -3.13 22.67 -22.40
CA SER A 40 -1.87 21.96 -22.10
C SER A 40 -1.40 21.80 -20.64
N THR A 41 -1.66 20.63 -20.05
CA THR A 41 -0.85 20.09 -18.94
C THR A 41 0.17 19.09 -19.51
N LYS A 42 1.46 19.25 -19.17
CA LYS A 42 2.55 18.45 -19.76
C LYS A 42 2.54 16.99 -19.29
N ALA A 43 2.37 16.04 -20.20
CA ALA A 43 2.49 14.61 -19.92
C ALA A 43 3.95 14.16 -19.81
N TRP A 44 4.31 13.47 -18.73
CA TRP A 44 5.64 12.91 -18.52
C TRP A 44 5.77 11.56 -19.25
N LYS A 45 6.48 11.54 -20.39
CA LYS A 45 6.73 10.30 -21.15
C LYS A 45 7.73 9.40 -20.42
N ILE A 46 7.27 8.29 -19.87
CA ILE A 46 8.15 7.18 -19.46
C ILE A 46 8.65 6.49 -20.74
N ARG A 47 9.97 6.33 -20.89
CA ARG A 47 10.57 5.54 -21.97
C ARG A 47 10.70 4.09 -21.54
N THR A 48 9.96 3.19 -22.18
CA THR A 48 10.17 1.74 -22.06
C THR A 48 11.42 1.35 -22.83
N ALA A 49 12.39 0.71 -22.17
CA ALA A 49 13.49 0.02 -22.83
C ALA A 49 13.13 -1.48 -22.93
N VAL A 50 13.00 -1.98 -24.16
CA VAL A 50 12.78 -3.41 -24.42
C VAL A 50 14.12 -4.04 -24.80
N ALA A 51 14.71 -4.80 -23.89
CA ALA A 51 15.90 -5.61 -24.16
C ALA A 51 15.46 -7.04 -24.50
N ALA A 52 15.38 -7.35 -25.81
CA ALA A 52 15.22 -8.73 -26.27
C ALA A 52 16.60 -9.40 -26.32
N ALA A 53 16.79 -10.46 -25.54
CA ALA A 53 18.02 -11.25 -25.51
C ALA A 53 17.71 -12.69 -25.94
N SER A 54 17.87 -12.97 -27.23
CA SER A 54 17.81 -14.33 -27.77
C SER A 54 19.16 -15.02 -27.56
N CYS A 55 19.22 -16.07 -26.74
CA CYS A 55 20.41 -16.91 -26.61
C CYS A 55 20.19 -18.24 -27.35
N SER A 56 20.94 -18.44 -28.43
CA SER A 56 20.94 -19.66 -29.23
C SER A 56 21.79 -20.77 -28.59
N SER A 57 21.48 -22.02 -28.94
CA SER A 57 22.21 -23.20 -28.48
C SER A 57 23.41 -23.54 -29.37
N SER A 58 24.61 -23.54 -28.80
CA SER A 58 25.81 -24.22 -29.32
C SER A 58 26.68 -24.64 -28.12
N VAL A 59 26.74 -25.92 -27.76
CA VAL A 59 27.57 -27.00 -28.34
C VAL A 59 29.02 -26.96 -27.83
N PHE A 60 29.39 -28.10 -27.22
CA PHE A 60 30.70 -28.56 -26.74
C PHE A 60 31.97 -27.80 -27.14
N GLY A 61 32.80 -27.52 -26.13
CA GLY A 61 34.25 -27.41 -26.24
C GLY A 61 34.91 -28.15 -25.08
N SER A 62 35.52 -29.32 -25.34
CA SER A 62 36.22 -30.10 -24.32
C SER A 62 37.68 -29.67 -24.23
N PHE A 63 38.18 -29.43 -23.02
CA PHE A 63 39.60 -29.32 -22.74
C PHE A 63 39.94 -29.98 -21.39
N ASN A 64 40.56 -31.16 -21.46
CA ASN A 64 41.08 -31.84 -20.28
C ASN A 64 42.49 -31.31 -19.95
N GLN A 65 42.73 -30.99 -18.67
CA GLN A 65 44.09 -30.95 -18.13
C GLN A 65 44.09 -31.51 -16.70
N THR A 66 44.75 -32.65 -16.52
CA THR A 66 44.70 -33.45 -15.29
C THR A 66 46.00 -33.40 -14.50
N VAL A 67 45.94 -33.03 -13.21
CA VAL A 67 46.88 -33.48 -12.16
C VAL A 67 46.12 -33.54 -10.82
N GLY A 68 46.41 -34.54 -9.98
CA GLY A 68 45.99 -34.58 -8.57
C GLY A 68 44.63 -35.21 -8.32
N GLY A 69 44.60 -36.52 -8.11
CA GLY A 69 43.37 -37.26 -7.80
C GLY A 69 43.19 -37.54 -6.30
N GLN A 70 41.95 -37.56 -5.84
CA GLN A 70 41.56 -38.29 -4.64
C GLN A 70 40.13 -38.85 -4.82
N VAL A 71 39.99 -40.17 -4.75
CA VAL A 71 38.68 -40.83 -4.94
C VAL A 71 37.92 -40.80 -3.62
N LEU A 72 36.80 -40.07 -3.58
CA LEU A 72 35.81 -40.13 -2.52
C LEU A 72 34.48 -40.63 -3.08
N ARG A 73 33.75 -41.39 -2.27
CA ARG A 73 32.65 -42.27 -2.73
C ARG A 73 31.46 -41.48 -3.29
N GLU A 74 31.09 -41.78 -4.53
CA GLU A 74 29.79 -41.43 -5.07
C GLU A 74 28.70 -42.22 -4.31
N GLY A 75 27.82 -41.50 -3.61
CA GLY A 75 26.72 -42.11 -2.85
C GLY A 75 25.91 -41.10 -2.04
N GLU A 76 26.57 -40.33 -1.16
CA GLU A 76 25.87 -39.53 -0.13
C GLU A 76 25.51 -38.10 -0.57
N CYS A 77 26.12 -37.59 -1.65
CA CYS A 77 25.86 -36.23 -2.13
C CYS A 77 24.56 -36.09 -2.94
N LEU A 78 24.11 -37.18 -3.57
CA LEU A 78 23.03 -37.16 -4.59
C LEU A 78 21.62 -36.97 -4.00
N GLU A 79 21.43 -37.20 -2.69
CA GLU A 79 20.15 -36.95 -2.00
C GLU A 79 19.97 -35.48 -1.57
N LYS A 80 21.05 -34.75 -1.29
CA LYS A 80 20.94 -33.31 -0.95
C LYS A 80 20.52 -32.48 -2.16
N TYR A 81 21.21 -32.65 -3.29
CA TYR A 81 20.97 -31.85 -4.49
C TYR A 81 19.64 -32.11 -5.20
N LYS A 82 18.90 -33.18 -4.86
CA LYS A 82 17.54 -33.41 -5.39
C LYS A 82 16.44 -32.57 -4.73
N LYS A 83 16.69 -31.95 -3.57
CA LYS A 83 15.67 -31.12 -2.89
C LYS A 83 15.63 -29.66 -3.38
N GLU A 84 16.72 -29.14 -3.94
CA GLU A 84 16.82 -27.72 -4.34
C GLU A 84 16.09 -27.41 -5.66
N GLY A 85 15.62 -28.42 -6.39
CA GLY A 85 14.90 -28.27 -7.67
C GLY A 85 13.41 -27.91 -7.57
N LYS A 86 12.78 -27.99 -6.39
CA LYS A 86 11.43 -27.45 -6.16
C LYS A 86 11.53 -26.10 -5.46
N GLY A 87 11.22 -25.02 -6.19
CA GLY A 87 11.06 -23.70 -5.58
C GLY A 87 10.03 -23.73 -4.45
N LYS A 88 10.29 -23.00 -3.37
CA LYS A 88 9.41 -22.92 -2.19
C LYS A 88 7.97 -22.60 -2.63
N LYS A 89 7.00 -23.36 -2.11
CA LYS A 89 5.57 -23.10 -2.30
C LYS A 89 5.20 -21.69 -1.83
N ARG A 90 4.17 -21.11 -2.47
CA ARG A 90 3.66 -19.78 -2.15
C ARG A 90 2.37 -19.89 -1.34
N VAL A 91 2.12 -18.91 -0.48
CA VAL A 91 0.84 -18.69 0.20
C VAL A 91 0.41 -17.26 -0.08
N PHE A 92 -0.85 -17.08 -0.44
CA PHE A 92 -1.41 -15.77 -0.71
C PHE A 92 -2.25 -15.26 0.44
N PHE A 93 -2.03 -14.03 0.87
CA PHE A 93 -2.98 -13.29 1.71
C PHE A 93 -3.78 -12.32 0.84
N LEU A 94 -5.11 -12.45 0.83
CA LEU A 94 -6.00 -11.59 0.07
C LEU A 94 -6.66 -10.57 1.01
N ASP A 95 -6.22 -9.31 0.92
CA ASP A 95 -6.84 -8.18 1.61
C ASP A 95 -8.13 -7.77 0.87
N VAL A 96 -9.27 -8.13 1.44
CA VAL A 96 -10.55 -8.02 0.73
C VAL A 96 -11.11 -6.60 0.74
N ASN A 97 -10.77 -5.80 1.75
CA ASN A 97 -11.47 -4.54 2.02
C ASN A 97 -11.25 -3.47 0.93
N PRO A 98 -10.04 -3.23 0.39
CA PRO A 98 -9.85 -2.30 -0.72
C PRO A 98 -10.47 -2.78 -2.04
N LEU A 99 -10.51 -4.10 -2.29
CA LEU A 99 -11.05 -4.68 -3.53
C LEU A 99 -12.57 -4.44 -3.66
N CYS A 100 -13.25 -4.19 -2.55
CA CYS A 100 -14.66 -3.83 -2.49
C CYS A 100 -14.97 -2.42 -3.03
N TYR A 101 -13.98 -1.63 -3.47
CA TYR A 101 -14.17 -0.26 -3.95
C TYR A 101 -13.87 -0.10 -5.44
N ALA A 102 -14.62 0.78 -6.10
CA ALA A 102 -14.30 1.37 -7.41
C ALA A 102 -14.00 2.86 -7.21
N GLY A 103 -12.71 3.20 -7.16
CA GLY A 103 -12.27 4.52 -6.69
C GLY A 103 -12.69 4.73 -5.23
N ASN A 104 -13.46 5.80 -4.95
CA ASN A 104 -13.99 6.06 -3.61
C ASN A 104 -15.40 5.49 -3.34
N LYS A 105 -15.96 4.68 -4.25
CA LYS A 105 -17.32 4.15 -4.15
C LYS A 105 -17.35 2.64 -3.84
N PRO A 106 -18.10 2.20 -2.82
CA PRO A 106 -18.49 0.80 -2.64
C PRO A 106 -18.99 0.15 -3.95
N SER A 107 -18.44 -1.00 -4.32
CA SER A 107 -18.78 -1.74 -5.54
C SER A 107 -18.49 -3.24 -5.43
N LEU A 108 -19.54 -4.04 -5.29
CA LEU A 108 -19.45 -5.52 -5.36
C LEU A 108 -18.94 -6.02 -6.73
N GLN A 109 -19.19 -5.26 -7.80
CA GLN A 109 -18.63 -5.53 -9.13
C GLN A 109 -17.10 -5.37 -9.17
N SER A 110 -16.54 -4.46 -8.38
CA SER A 110 -15.08 -4.32 -8.25
C SER A 110 -14.47 -5.55 -7.58
N PHE A 111 -15.06 -6.00 -6.47
CA PHE A 111 -14.64 -7.21 -5.76
C PHE A 111 -14.68 -8.44 -6.69
N GLY A 112 -15.81 -8.67 -7.37
CA GLY A 112 -15.96 -9.80 -8.30
C GLY A 112 -14.95 -9.77 -9.44
N HIS A 113 -14.68 -8.59 -10.01
CA HIS A 113 -13.68 -8.41 -11.06
C HIS A 113 -12.26 -8.75 -10.58
N TRP A 114 -11.85 -8.17 -9.44
CA TRP A 114 -10.49 -8.39 -8.92
C TRP A 114 -10.24 -9.81 -8.45
N VAL A 115 -11.22 -10.45 -7.79
CA VAL A 115 -11.11 -11.85 -7.36
C VAL A 115 -11.13 -12.82 -8.55
N SER A 116 -11.98 -12.58 -9.56
CA SER A 116 -11.97 -13.37 -10.79
C SER A 116 -10.61 -13.32 -11.50
N LEU A 117 -10.02 -12.12 -11.65
CA LEU A 117 -8.66 -11.97 -12.17
C LEU A 117 -7.59 -12.61 -11.27
N PHE A 118 -7.78 -12.55 -9.94
CA PHE A 118 -6.81 -13.09 -8.98
C PHE A 118 -6.74 -14.62 -9.05
N PHE A 119 -7.88 -15.30 -9.01
CA PHE A 119 -7.95 -16.76 -9.11
C PHE A 119 -7.48 -17.25 -10.49
N SER A 120 -7.90 -16.60 -11.58
CA SER A 120 -7.58 -17.04 -12.95
C SER A 120 -6.17 -16.68 -13.46
N GLN A 121 -5.46 -15.72 -12.83
CA GLN A 121 -4.17 -15.22 -13.35
C GLN A 121 -3.03 -15.17 -12.34
N VAL A 122 -3.29 -15.33 -11.03
CA VAL A 122 -2.30 -15.00 -9.98
C VAL A 122 -2.01 -16.17 -9.04
N CYS A 123 -3.01 -16.65 -8.29
CA CYS A 123 -2.82 -17.75 -7.35
C CYS A 123 -3.03 -19.13 -8.01
N LEU A 124 -3.98 -19.24 -8.95
CA LEU A 124 -4.41 -20.53 -9.52
C LEU A 124 -4.84 -21.48 -8.38
N THR A 125 -4.08 -22.56 -8.17
CA THR A 125 -4.24 -23.56 -7.09
C THR A 125 -3.37 -23.30 -5.85
N ASP A 126 -2.48 -22.30 -5.85
CA ASP A 126 -1.71 -21.96 -4.63
C ASP A 126 -2.67 -21.59 -3.47
N PRO A 127 -2.32 -21.93 -2.21
CA PRO A 127 -3.10 -21.58 -1.03
C PRO A 127 -3.43 -20.08 -0.94
N VAL A 128 -4.68 -19.76 -0.58
CA VAL A 128 -5.17 -18.39 -0.40
C VAL A 128 -5.86 -18.26 0.96
N ILE A 129 -5.52 -17.23 1.72
CA ILE A 129 -6.17 -16.86 2.99
C ILE A 129 -6.74 -15.45 2.81
N ALA A 130 -8.07 -15.30 2.87
CA ALA A 130 -8.73 -14.00 2.74
C ALA A 130 -8.94 -13.35 4.10
N VAL A 131 -8.63 -12.06 4.21
CA VAL A 131 -8.66 -11.31 5.47
C VAL A 131 -9.50 -10.03 5.32
N PHE A 132 -10.34 -9.78 6.32
CA PHE A 132 -11.19 -8.59 6.45
C PHE A 132 -10.85 -7.82 7.73
N ASP A 133 -11.07 -6.50 7.71
CA ASP A 133 -11.06 -5.69 8.95
C ASP A 133 -12.08 -6.22 9.95
N GLY A 134 -11.67 -6.30 11.22
CA GLY A 134 -12.59 -6.38 12.35
C GLY A 134 -13.51 -5.17 12.45
N ASP A 135 -14.64 -5.35 13.14
CA ASP A 135 -15.40 -4.23 13.66
C ASP A 135 -14.52 -3.48 14.67
N ASN A 136 -14.70 -2.16 14.73
CA ASN A 136 -13.94 -1.25 15.59
C ASN A 136 -12.40 -1.27 15.43
N CYS A 137 -11.85 -1.94 14.40
CA CYS A 137 -10.41 -2.16 14.22
C CYS A 137 -9.49 -0.93 14.41
N ASN A 138 -9.91 0.26 14.00
CA ASN A 138 -9.13 1.49 14.13
C ASN A 138 -9.10 2.05 15.57
N GLU A 139 -9.82 1.48 16.55
CA GLU A 139 -9.97 2.06 17.90
C GLU A 139 -8.64 2.22 18.63
N LEU A 140 -7.76 1.22 18.60
CA LEU A 140 -6.47 1.27 19.28
C LEU A 140 -5.64 2.46 18.77
N ARG A 141 -5.44 2.54 17.45
CA ARG A 141 -4.72 3.64 16.80
C ARG A 141 -5.42 5.00 16.97
N ARG A 142 -6.74 5.04 17.10
CA ARG A 142 -7.51 6.28 17.37
C ARG A 142 -7.47 6.75 18.83
N ARG A 143 -7.22 5.86 19.80
CA ARG A 143 -6.95 6.24 21.21
C ARG A 143 -5.60 6.96 21.31
N LEU A 144 -4.61 6.52 20.54
CA LEU A 144 -3.30 7.18 20.40
C LEU A 144 -3.39 8.48 19.60
N LEU A 145 -4.07 8.45 18.45
CA LEU A 145 -4.19 9.56 17.51
C LEU A 145 -5.61 9.65 16.91
N PRO A 146 -6.50 10.50 17.45
CA PRO A 146 -7.90 10.58 17.02
C PRO A 146 -8.14 10.91 15.54
N SER A 147 -7.17 11.51 14.83
CA SER A 147 -7.24 11.76 13.39
C SER A 147 -7.02 10.52 12.51
N TYR A 148 -6.54 9.41 13.08
CA TYR A 148 -6.16 8.21 12.34
C TYR A 148 -7.33 7.58 11.56
N LYS A 149 -7.16 7.49 10.24
CA LYS A 149 -8.18 7.05 9.27
C LYS A 149 -9.55 7.74 9.50
N ALA A 150 -9.62 8.92 10.13
CA ALA A 150 -10.86 9.51 10.64
C ALA A 150 -11.82 9.97 9.54
N HIS A 151 -11.27 10.40 8.40
CA HIS A 151 -12.04 10.79 7.22
C HIS A 151 -12.51 9.58 6.37
N ARG A 152 -11.92 8.38 6.56
CA ARG A 152 -12.22 7.19 5.75
C ARG A 152 -13.62 6.66 6.11
N ARG A 153 -14.58 6.77 5.19
CA ARG A 153 -15.91 6.15 5.32
C ARG A 153 -15.82 4.65 5.01
N LYS A 154 -15.86 3.80 6.03
CA LYS A 154 -15.87 2.32 5.87
C LYS A 154 -17.09 1.87 5.04
N PHE A 155 -16.87 1.00 4.06
CA PHE A 155 -17.89 0.32 3.25
C PHE A 155 -18.98 -0.27 4.16
N PHE A 156 -18.57 -1.00 5.19
CA PHE A 156 -19.46 -1.75 6.07
C PHE A 156 -20.05 -0.93 7.22
N LEU A 157 -19.70 0.37 7.36
CA LEU A 157 -20.11 1.20 8.49
C LEU A 157 -20.95 2.43 8.10
N GLN A 158 -21.94 2.26 7.22
CA GLN A 158 -23.02 3.23 7.06
C GLN A 158 -24.00 3.17 8.26
N SER A 159 -23.49 3.22 9.49
CA SER A 159 -24.27 2.91 10.71
C SER A 159 -23.76 3.62 11.98
N THR A 160 -23.60 4.95 11.92
CA THR A 160 -23.45 5.82 13.11
C THR A 160 -24.46 6.96 13.11
N ILE A 161 -25.74 6.64 12.91
CA ILE A 161 -26.97 7.32 13.37
C ILE A 161 -28.15 6.38 13.00
N SER A 162 -29.13 6.22 13.90
CA SER A 162 -30.28 5.29 13.80
C SER A 162 -29.94 3.78 13.72
N LYS A 163 -29.95 3.10 14.88
CA LYS A 163 -29.51 1.70 15.08
C LYS A 163 -30.44 0.60 14.50
N LYS A 164 -31.62 0.91 13.92
CA LYS A 164 -32.67 -0.12 13.67
C LYS A 164 -32.91 -0.57 12.22
N TYR A 165 -32.67 0.26 11.19
CA TYR A 165 -33.08 -0.07 9.81
C TYR A 165 -31.93 -0.37 8.81
N VAL A 166 -30.73 0.20 8.97
CA VAL A 166 -29.68 0.13 7.91
C VAL A 166 -28.85 -1.17 7.93
N ARG A 167 -28.82 -1.90 9.07
CA ARG A 167 -28.11 -3.20 9.19
C ARG A 167 -28.48 -4.20 8.10
N GLY A 168 -29.72 -4.16 7.60
CA GLY A 168 -30.29 -5.14 6.67
C GLY A 168 -29.71 -5.16 5.25
N GLN A 169 -28.98 -4.13 4.79
CA GLN A 169 -28.30 -4.18 3.48
C GLN A 169 -26.78 -4.25 3.61
N VAL A 170 -26.18 -3.48 4.52
CA VAL A 170 -24.73 -3.37 4.62
C VAL A 170 -24.09 -4.68 5.10
N GLY A 171 -24.70 -5.35 6.08
CA GLY A 171 -24.26 -6.68 6.53
C GLY A 171 -24.46 -7.78 5.49
N ARG A 172 -25.52 -7.70 4.66
CA ARG A 172 -25.74 -8.64 3.54
C ARG A 172 -24.62 -8.56 2.51
N SER A 173 -24.14 -7.36 2.19
CA SER A 173 -23.02 -7.19 1.27
C SER A 173 -21.74 -7.83 1.78
N GLN A 174 -21.39 -7.67 3.08
CA GLN A 174 -20.21 -8.34 3.64
C GLN A 174 -20.36 -9.86 3.65
N GLN A 175 -21.52 -10.35 4.13
CA GLN A 175 -21.77 -11.79 4.21
C GLN A 175 -21.71 -12.47 2.84
N LEU A 176 -22.27 -11.83 1.81
CA LEU A 176 -22.23 -12.32 0.43
C LEU A 176 -20.78 -12.44 -0.11
N ILE A 177 -19.91 -11.47 0.20
CA ILE A 177 -18.48 -11.52 -0.19
C ILE A 177 -17.78 -12.69 0.53
N MET A 178 -18.00 -12.83 1.85
CA MET A 178 -17.42 -13.93 2.64
C MET A 178 -17.91 -15.30 2.14
N ASP A 179 -19.19 -15.43 1.78
CA ASP A 179 -19.78 -16.67 1.32
C ASP A 179 -19.37 -17.03 -0.11
N VAL A 180 -19.07 -16.05 -0.97
CA VAL A 180 -18.42 -16.28 -2.27
C VAL A 180 -17.02 -16.85 -2.07
N LEU A 181 -16.19 -16.23 -1.22
CA LEU A 181 -14.82 -16.70 -0.95
C LEU A 181 -14.81 -18.12 -0.35
N ARG A 182 -15.68 -18.41 0.63
CA ARG A 182 -15.83 -19.74 1.23
C ARG A 182 -16.25 -20.81 0.20
N LYS A 183 -17.16 -20.48 -0.73
CA LYS A 183 -17.58 -21.40 -1.81
C LYS A 183 -16.52 -21.59 -2.89
N CYS A 184 -15.57 -20.65 -2.99
CA CYS A 184 -14.31 -20.79 -3.72
C CYS A 184 -13.22 -21.50 -2.89
N ASN A 185 -13.58 -22.21 -1.81
CA ASN A 185 -12.67 -22.94 -0.92
C ASN A 185 -11.55 -22.07 -0.32
N VAL A 186 -11.78 -20.77 -0.12
CA VAL A 186 -10.84 -19.84 0.53
C VAL A 186 -11.18 -19.68 2.02
N PRO A 187 -10.28 -20.01 2.95
CA PRO A 187 -10.35 -19.59 4.35
C PRO A 187 -10.58 -18.08 4.49
N VAL A 188 -11.59 -17.69 5.28
CA VAL A 188 -11.96 -16.29 5.49
C VAL A 188 -11.81 -15.92 6.97
N LEU A 189 -10.91 -14.98 7.27
CA LEU A 189 -10.64 -14.46 8.60
C LEU A 189 -11.22 -13.05 8.76
N LYS A 190 -11.75 -12.77 9.96
CA LYS A 190 -12.09 -11.45 10.47
C LYS A 190 -11.80 -11.48 11.97
N VAL A 191 -10.79 -10.75 12.43
CA VAL A 191 -10.43 -10.70 13.86
C VAL A 191 -10.94 -9.38 14.43
N GLU A 192 -11.92 -9.45 15.34
CA GLU A 192 -12.56 -8.25 15.88
C GLU A 192 -11.55 -7.34 16.60
N GLY A 193 -11.75 -6.02 16.51
CA GLY A 193 -10.82 -5.03 17.07
C GLY A 193 -9.47 -4.90 16.35
N ASN A 194 -9.20 -5.67 15.28
CA ASN A 194 -7.92 -5.65 14.55
C ASN A 194 -8.10 -5.31 13.06
N GLU A 195 -7.15 -4.57 12.49
CA GLU A 195 -7.16 -4.23 11.05
C GLU A 195 -6.62 -5.41 10.23
N ALA A 196 -7.06 -5.53 8.96
CA ALA A 196 -6.68 -6.67 8.12
C ALA A 196 -5.15 -6.75 7.90
N ASP A 197 -4.47 -5.61 7.94
CA ASP A 197 -3.04 -5.47 7.76
C ASP A 197 -2.22 -6.02 8.95
N ASP A 198 -2.67 -5.79 10.19
CA ASP A 198 -2.11 -6.39 11.42
C ASP A 198 -2.29 -7.92 11.45
N VAL A 199 -3.46 -8.42 11.04
CA VAL A 199 -3.76 -9.87 10.98
C VAL A 199 -2.86 -10.55 9.95
N VAL A 200 -2.73 -9.97 8.75
CA VAL A 200 -1.82 -10.49 7.71
C VAL A 200 -0.36 -10.38 8.16
N ALA A 201 0.08 -9.28 8.76
CA ALA A 201 1.46 -9.13 9.24
C ALA A 201 1.83 -10.18 10.31
N THR A 202 0.90 -10.51 11.21
CA THR A 202 1.07 -11.59 12.20
C THR A 202 1.17 -12.97 11.55
N LEU A 203 0.31 -13.27 10.56
CA LEU A 203 0.30 -14.56 9.87
C LEU A 203 1.45 -14.73 8.84
N VAL A 204 1.99 -13.64 8.29
CA VAL A 204 3.14 -13.65 7.38
C VAL A 204 4.34 -14.33 8.04
N ASP A 205 4.66 -13.96 9.28
CA ASP A 205 5.80 -14.55 10.00
C ASP A 205 5.58 -16.05 10.26
N GLN A 206 4.38 -16.43 10.72
CA GLN A 206 4.00 -17.84 10.94
C GLN A 206 4.05 -18.71 9.66
N VAL A 207 3.85 -18.12 8.47
CA VAL A 207 3.99 -18.80 7.18
C VAL A 207 5.48 -18.91 6.77
N LEU A 208 6.28 -17.87 7.04
CA LEU A 208 7.72 -17.86 6.74
C LEU A 208 8.49 -18.88 7.58
N GLU A 209 8.13 -19.04 8.86
CA GLU A 209 8.68 -20.07 9.77
C GLU A 209 8.48 -21.50 9.22
N ARG A 210 7.35 -21.74 8.54
CA ARG A 210 7.03 -23.01 7.86
C ARG A 210 7.74 -23.17 6.50
N GLY A 211 8.62 -22.24 6.13
CA GLY A 211 9.49 -22.32 4.95
C GLY A 211 8.86 -21.89 3.62
N TYR A 212 7.61 -21.43 3.62
CA TYR A 212 6.90 -20.95 2.43
C TYR A 212 7.38 -19.56 1.99
N HIS A 213 7.01 -19.16 0.77
CA HIS A 213 7.01 -17.77 0.32
C HIS A 213 5.62 -17.15 0.52
N VAL A 214 5.57 -15.84 0.78
CA VAL A 214 4.32 -15.11 0.98
C VAL A 214 4.08 -14.10 -0.14
N VAL A 215 2.84 -14.02 -0.64
CA VAL A 215 2.40 -12.99 -1.57
C VAL A 215 1.15 -12.29 -1.04
N ILE A 216 1.23 -10.99 -0.81
CA ILE A 216 0.10 -10.20 -0.28
C ILE A 216 -0.62 -9.51 -1.43
N ALA A 217 -1.88 -9.90 -1.68
CA ALA A 217 -2.75 -9.33 -2.69
C ALA A 217 -3.53 -8.14 -2.11
N SER A 218 -2.94 -6.94 -2.22
CA SER A 218 -3.52 -5.67 -1.75
C SER A 218 -2.99 -4.48 -2.58
N PRO A 219 -3.80 -3.41 -2.79
CA PRO A 219 -3.31 -2.12 -3.23
C PRO A 219 -2.68 -1.27 -2.09
N ASP A 220 -2.83 -1.64 -0.81
CA ASP A 220 -2.38 -0.78 0.28
C ASP A 220 -0.84 -0.74 0.37
N LYS A 221 -0.33 0.44 0.69
CA LYS A 221 1.09 0.75 0.84
C LYS A 221 1.67 0.17 2.13
N ASP A 222 0.86 -0.05 3.17
CA ASP A 222 1.38 -0.36 4.50
C ASP A 222 2.03 -1.75 4.55
N PHE A 223 1.56 -2.69 3.72
CA PHE A 223 2.22 -3.98 3.47
C PHE A 223 3.66 -3.87 2.94
N LYS A 224 4.10 -2.71 2.44
CA LYS A 224 5.51 -2.51 2.04
C LYS A 224 6.48 -2.70 3.22
N GLN A 225 6.01 -2.52 4.46
CA GLN A 225 6.76 -2.82 5.68
C GLN A 225 7.20 -4.29 5.80
N LEU A 226 6.54 -5.20 5.06
CA LEU A 226 6.78 -6.65 5.11
C LEU A 226 7.63 -7.17 3.92
N ILE A 227 7.90 -6.33 2.90
CA ILE A 227 8.61 -6.77 1.69
C ILE A 227 10.02 -7.24 2.03
N SER A 228 10.37 -8.42 1.53
CA SER A 228 11.68 -9.05 1.69
C SER A 228 12.03 -9.89 0.46
N GLU A 229 13.02 -10.77 0.56
CA GLU A 229 13.26 -11.80 -0.47
C GLU A 229 12.19 -12.90 -0.44
N ASN A 230 11.58 -13.17 0.73
CA ASN A 230 10.57 -14.23 0.89
C ASN A 230 9.12 -13.71 0.84
N VAL A 231 8.91 -12.38 0.89
CA VAL A 231 7.59 -11.73 0.91
C VAL A 231 7.47 -10.74 -0.26
N GLN A 232 6.41 -10.91 -1.06
CA GLN A 232 6.09 -10.04 -2.19
C GLN A 232 4.69 -9.44 -2.03
N ILE A 233 4.41 -8.35 -2.74
CA ILE A 233 3.05 -7.81 -2.88
C ILE A 233 2.60 -8.06 -4.33
N VAL A 234 1.31 -8.30 -4.54
CA VAL A 234 0.69 -8.22 -5.85
C VAL A 234 -0.43 -7.19 -5.80
N MET A 235 -0.34 -6.15 -6.65
CA MET A 235 -1.21 -4.97 -6.60
C MET A 235 -2.16 -4.93 -7.80
N PRO A 236 -3.43 -4.51 -7.65
CA PRO A 236 -4.34 -4.32 -8.76
C PRO A 236 -4.02 -3.03 -9.53
N LEU A 237 -3.73 -3.13 -10.83
CA LEU A 237 -3.52 -1.99 -11.72
C LEU A 237 -4.82 -1.70 -12.49
N VAL A 238 -5.57 -0.73 -12.00
CA VAL A 238 -6.95 -0.42 -12.45
C VAL A 238 -7.01 -0.07 -13.94
N GLU A 239 -6.05 0.72 -14.42
CA GLU A 239 -5.95 1.19 -15.81
C GLU A 239 -5.65 0.03 -16.79
N LEU A 240 -4.96 -1.01 -16.31
CA LEU A 240 -4.56 -2.17 -17.10
C LEU A 240 -5.44 -3.40 -16.85
N LYS A 241 -6.44 -3.31 -15.95
CA LYS A 241 -7.36 -4.40 -15.54
C LYS A 241 -6.64 -5.73 -15.27
N ARG A 242 -5.50 -5.66 -14.57
CA ARG A 242 -4.68 -6.81 -14.21
C ARG A 242 -4.00 -6.62 -12.87
N TRP A 243 -3.60 -7.73 -12.27
CA TRP A 243 -2.68 -7.72 -11.14
C TRP A 243 -1.23 -7.49 -11.61
N SER A 244 -0.37 -7.02 -10.71
CA SER A 244 1.06 -6.83 -10.96
C SER A 244 1.88 -7.09 -9.72
N PHE A 245 2.88 -7.96 -9.82
CA PHE A 245 3.82 -8.23 -8.73
C PHE A 245 4.71 -7.02 -8.44
N TYR A 246 5.02 -6.84 -7.17
CA TYR A 246 5.86 -5.79 -6.63
C TYR A 246 6.75 -6.40 -5.54
N THR A 247 8.06 -6.27 -5.70
CA THR A 247 9.06 -7.03 -4.94
C THR A 247 10.15 -6.11 -4.40
N LEU A 248 11.02 -6.62 -3.52
CA LEU A 248 12.14 -5.86 -2.95
C LEU A 248 12.99 -5.14 -4.03
N LYS A 249 13.20 -5.77 -5.19
CA LYS A 249 13.92 -5.16 -6.33
C LYS A 249 13.18 -3.94 -6.91
N HIS A 250 11.85 -4.00 -7.04
CA HIS A 250 11.02 -2.88 -7.47
C HIS A 250 11.03 -1.75 -6.43
N TYR A 251 10.98 -2.10 -5.15
CA TYR A 251 11.04 -1.16 -4.03
C TYR A 251 12.38 -0.40 -4.00
N MET A 252 13.51 -1.11 -4.07
CA MET A 252 14.84 -0.50 -4.12
C MET A 252 14.99 0.46 -5.31
N ALA A 253 14.55 0.05 -6.50
CA ALA A 253 14.60 0.88 -7.70
C ALA A 253 13.73 2.15 -7.61
N GLN A 254 12.62 2.11 -6.84
CA GLN A 254 11.71 3.23 -6.67
C GLN A 254 12.13 4.22 -5.56
N TYR A 255 12.62 3.71 -4.42
CA TYR A 255 12.82 4.51 -3.21
C TYR A 255 14.29 4.72 -2.82
N ASN A 256 15.21 3.87 -3.27
CA ASN A 256 16.65 3.90 -2.94
C ASN A 256 16.93 3.94 -1.42
N CYS A 257 16.10 3.24 -0.65
CA CYS A 257 16.22 3.02 0.79
C CYS A 257 15.58 1.68 1.18
N ASP A 258 15.84 1.21 2.40
CA ASP A 258 15.22 0.02 2.99
C ASP A 258 13.73 0.25 3.36
N PRO A 259 12.83 -0.76 3.33
CA PRO A 259 11.44 -0.58 3.78
C PRO A 259 11.29 -0.07 5.21
N GLN A 260 12.18 -0.48 6.13
CA GLN A 260 12.21 0.01 7.52
C GLN A 260 12.58 1.51 7.59
N SER A 261 13.34 2.00 6.61
CA SER A 261 13.65 3.44 6.48
C SER A 261 12.44 4.26 6.05
N ASP A 262 11.48 3.70 5.29
CA ASP A 262 10.30 4.44 4.84
C ASP A 262 9.20 4.51 5.90
N LEU A 263 8.99 3.47 6.72
CA LEU A 263 8.20 3.61 7.95
C LEU A 263 8.77 4.74 8.82
N SER A 264 10.07 4.69 9.10
CA SER A 264 10.78 5.73 9.85
C SER A 264 10.66 7.12 9.21
N LEU A 265 10.63 7.20 7.88
CA LEU A 265 10.42 8.45 7.14
C LEU A 265 8.98 8.96 7.25
N ARG A 266 7.96 8.09 7.12
CA ARG A 266 6.54 8.46 7.24
C ARG A 266 6.19 8.93 8.65
N CYS A 267 6.82 8.38 9.69
CA CYS A 267 6.66 8.88 11.05
C CYS A 267 7.06 10.36 11.20
N ILE A 268 8.14 10.77 10.51
CA ILE A 268 8.64 12.16 10.48
C ILE A 268 7.81 13.03 9.53
N MET A 269 7.52 12.52 8.33
CA MET A 269 6.89 13.26 7.23
C MET A 269 5.36 13.33 7.30
N GLY A 270 4.75 12.50 8.15
CA GLY A 270 3.30 12.28 8.19
C GLY A 270 2.81 11.35 7.07
N ASP A 271 1.55 10.96 7.19
CA ASP A 271 0.80 10.24 6.18
C ASP A 271 -0.63 10.80 6.08
N GLU A 272 -0.83 11.68 5.09
CA GLU A 272 -2.09 12.42 4.88
C GLU A 272 -3.28 11.49 4.58
N VAL A 273 -3.04 10.38 3.88
CA VAL A 273 -4.05 9.38 3.50
C VAL A 273 -4.62 8.65 4.73
N ASP A 274 -3.89 8.69 5.85
CA ASP A 274 -4.29 8.12 7.12
C ASP A 274 -4.52 9.16 8.22
N GLY A 275 -4.41 10.46 7.88
CA GLY A 275 -4.59 11.54 8.83
C GLY A 275 -3.50 11.60 9.91
N VAL A 276 -2.30 11.08 9.63
CA VAL A 276 -1.15 11.12 10.55
C VAL A 276 -0.30 12.37 10.26
N PRO A 277 -0.27 13.38 11.15
CA PRO A 277 0.50 14.59 10.89
C PRO A 277 2.01 14.39 11.13
N GLY A 278 2.84 14.93 10.23
CA GLY A 278 4.29 14.96 10.35
C GLY A 278 4.81 16.29 10.91
N ILE A 279 6.07 16.32 11.35
CA ILE A 279 6.63 17.47 12.10
C ILE A 279 6.92 18.73 11.26
N GLN A 280 6.76 18.71 9.93
CA GLN A 280 7.15 19.82 9.06
C GLN A 280 6.39 21.13 9.33
N HIS A 281 5.16 21.05 9.85
CA HIS A 281 4.37 22.21 10.27
C HIS A 281 4.81 22.78 11.63
N LEU A 282 5.52 21.98 12.44
CA LEU A 282 6.12 22.37 13.72
C LEU A 282 7.56 22.85 13.58
N VAL A 283 8.25 22.42 12.52
CA VAL A 283 9.67 22.70 12.25
C VAL A 283 9.88 23.00 10.76
N PRO A 284 9.65 24.25 10.32
CA PRO A 284 9.99 24.70 8.98
C PRO A 284 11.46 24.38 8.65
N GLY A 285 11.68 23.69 7.52
CA GLY A 285 13.02 23.24 7.10
C GLY A 285 13.37 21.78 7.44
N PHE A 286 12.64 21.12 8.35
CA PHE A 286 12.78 19.67 8.57
C PHE A 286 12.01 18.89 7.48
N GLY A 287 12.49 18.95 6.24
CA GLY A 287 11.89 18.27 5.09
C GLY A 287 12.49 16.89 4.79
N ARG A 288 11.91 16.21 3.78
CA ARG A 288 12.29 14.84 3.34
C ARG A 288 13.79 14.63 3.16
N ARG A 289 14.52 15.64 2.65
CA ARG A 289 15.98 15.58 2.45
C ARG A 289 16.76 15.51 3.78
N THR A 290 16.31 16.25 4.81
CA THR A 290 16.90 16.22 6.16
C THR A 290 16.61 14.88 6.83
N ALA A 291 15.35 14.44 6.79
CA ALA A 291 14.92 13.14 7.33
C ALA A 291 15.70 11.97 6.71
N LEU A 292 15.74 11.86 5.37
CA LEU A 292 16.49 10.80 4.67
C LEU A 292 18.00 10.83 4.99
N LYS A 293 18.62 12.01 5.10
CA LYS A 293 20.05 12.11 5.45
C LYS A 293 20.35 11.60 6.86
N LEU A 294 19.43 11.84 7.80
CA LEU A 294 19.56 11.39 9.19
C LEU A 294 19.27 9.89 9.31
N LEU A 295 18.16 9.41 8.74
CA LEU A 295 17.82 7.99 8.72
C LEU A 295 18.91 7.15 8.04
N LYS A 296 19.48 7.58 6.90
CA LYS A 296 20.59 6.87 6.25
C LYS A 296 21.87 6.78 7.12
N LYS A 297 22.03 7.62 8.15
CA LYS A 297 23.14 7.54 9.11
C LYS A 297 22.80 6.74 10.38
N HIS A 298 21.51 6.55 10.71
CA HIS A 298 21.07 5.96 11.98
C HIS A 298 20.28 4.64 11.82
N GLY A 299 19.86 4.29 10.61
CA GLY A 299 19.06 3.09 10.31
C GLY A 299 17.56 3.34 10.53
N SER A 300 17.14 3.38 11.81
CA SER A 300 15.73 3.52 12.22
C SER A 300 15.43 4.89 12.83
N LEU A 301 14.14 5.20 12.98
CA LEU A 301 13.66 6.34 13.78
C LEU A 301 14.16 6.27 15.23
N GLU A 302 14.02 5.13 15.89
CA GLU A 302 14.36 5.00 17.32
C GLU A 302 15.87 5.15 17.55
N ASN A 303 16.71 4.63 16.64
CA ASN A 303 18.16 4.87 16.65
C ASN A 303 18.53 6.34 16.38
N LEU A 304 17.68 7.09 15.69
CA LEU A 304 17.85 8.52 15.47
C LEU A 304 17.46 9.32 16.74
N LEU A 305 16.35 8.97 17.38
CA LEU A 305 15.90 9.60 18.63
C LEU A 305 16.84 9.32 19.81
N ASN A 306 17.25 8.06 20.01
CA ASN A 306 18.17 7.69 21.10
C ASN A 306 19.60 8.17 20.87
N ALA A 307 20.00 8.41 19.62
CA ALA A 307 21.25 9.13 19.37
C ALA A 307 21.11 10.63 19.63
N ALA A 308 19.95 11.24 19.35
CA ALA A 308 19.69 12.66 19.61
C ALA A 308 19.62 12.97 21.12
N SER A 309 19.06 12.08 21.94
CA SER A 309 19.01 12.29 23.41
C SER A 309 20.39 12.25 24.09
N VAL A 310 21.36 11.55 23.49
CA VAL A 310 22.73 11.40 24.05
C VAL A 310 23.75 12.36 23.41
N ARG A 311 23.57 12.75 22.14
CA ARG A 311 24.53 13.61 21.42
C ARG A 311 23.90 14.36 20.24
N THR A 312 24.55 15.44 19.80
CA THR A 312 24.12 16.22 18.64
C THR A 312 23.99 15.38 17.37
N VAL A 313 22.84 15.47 16.70
CA VAL A 313 22.57 14.93 15.35
C VAL A 313 22.17 16.03 14.38
N GLY A 314 22.74 16.00 13.17
CA GLY A 314 22.41 16.96 12.10
C GLY A 314 22.90 18.39 12.37
N ARG A 315 22.00 19.37 12.20
CA ARG A 315 22.19 20.79 12.56
C ARG A 315 21.36 21.09 13.79
N GLN A 316 21.66 22.17 14.52
CA GLN A 316 20.96 22.58 15.74
C GLN A 316 19.43 22.50 15.65
N TYR A 317 18.80 23.12 14.65
CA TYR A 317 17.32 23.06 14.48
C TYR A 317 16.76 21.62 14.35
N ALA A 318 17.56 20.68 13.83
CA ALA A 318 17.17 19.29 13.67
C ALA A 318 17.40 18.47 14.96
N GLN A 319 18.46 18.80 15.71
CA GLN A 319 18.68 18.29 17.07
C GLN A 319 17.54 18.71 18.00
N GLU A 320 17.20 20.00 18.01
CA GLU A 320 16.10 20.57 18.80
C GLU A 320 14.76 19.93 18.42
N ALA A 321 14.48 19.77 17.12
CA ALA A 321 13.29 19.11 16.63
C ALA A 321 13.16 17.65 17.10
N LEU A 322 14.22 16.85 16.94
CA LEU A 322 14.20 15.42 17.32
C LEU A 322 14.12 15.24 18.84
N THR A 323 14.72 16.15 19.62
CA THR A 323 14.63 16.13 21.08
C THR A 323 13.23 16.53 21.55
N LYS A 324 12.70 17.66 21.03
CA LYS A 324 11.41 18.24 21.47
C LYS A 324 10.19 17.42 21.03
N TYR A 325 10.27 16.73 19.89
CA TYR A 325 9.14 15.99 19.32
C TYR A 325 9.39 14.47 19.28
N ALA A 326 10.28 13.95 20.12
CA ALA A 326 10.60 12.51 20.18
C ALA A 326 9.35 11.64 20.37
N ASP A 327 8.52 11.94 21.36
CA ASP A 327 7.37 11.08 21.70
C ASP A 327 6.20 11.26 20.72
N TYR A 328 6.10 12.43 20.08
CA TYR A 328 5.21 12.64 18.93
C TYR A 328 5.60 11.73 17.75
N LEU A 329 6.90 11.58 17.50
CA LEU A 329 7.44 10.70 16.46
C LEU A 329 7.29 9.21 16.83
N ARG A 330 7.45 8.83 18.10
CA ARG A 330 7.19 7.48 18.61
C ARG A 330 5.72 7.09 18.51
N ARG A 331 4.79 7.95 18.92
CA ARG A 331 3.35 7.75 18.73
C ARG A 331 3.00 7.63 17.23
N ASN A 332 3.64 8.42 16.37
CA ASN A 332 3.45 8.26 14.92
C ASN A 332 3.95 6.89 14.41
N TYR A 333 5.02 6.34 14.99
CA TYR A 333 5.50 4.99 14.71
C TYR A 333 4.51 3.92 15.20
N GLU A 334 4.05 4.01 16.44
CA GLU A 334 3.04 3.11 17.02
C GLU A 334 1.73 3.07 16.21
N VAL A 335 1.34 4.20 15.60
CA VAL A 335 0.15 4.29 14.74
C VAL A 335 0.40 3.79 13.31
N LEU A 336 1.59 3.95 12.75
CA LEU A 336 1.91 3.57 11.36
C LEU A 336 2.52 2.16 11.21
N ALA A 337 3.07 1.59 12.27
CA ALA A 337 3.62 0.24 12.25
C ALA A 337 2.50 -0.80 12.12
N LEU A 338 2.76 -1.87 11.35
CA LEU A 338 1.94 -3.08 11.39
C LEU A 338 2.28 -3.89 12.65
N ARG A 339 1.24 -4.32 13.36
CA ARG A 339 1.35 -5.21 14.52
C ARG A 339 1.58 -6.66 14.08
N ARG A 340 2.20 -7.44 14.96
CA ARG A 340 2.62 -8.85 14.72
C ARG A 340 2.25 -9.77 15.89
N ASP A 341 1.39 -9.28 16.77
CA ASP A 341 1.00 -9.81 18.08
C ASP A 341 -0.53 -9.97 18.18
N VAL A 342 -1.23 -10.08 17.05
CA VAL A 342 -2.67 -10.37 17.02
C VAL A 342 -2.90 -11.82 17.47
N ASP A 343 -3.90 -12.07 18.32
CA ASP A 343 -4.31 -13.42 18.69
C ASP A 343 -4.97 -14.13 17.49
N VAL A 344 -4.13 -14.70 16.64
CA VAL A 344 -4.50 -15.44 15.43
C VAL A 344 -3.43 -16.47 15.11
N HIS A 345 -3.85 -17.71 14.92
CA HIS A 345 -2.97 -18.86 14.73
C HIS A 345 -3.21 -19.48 13.36
N LEU A 346 -2.15 -19.60 12.56
CA LEU A 346 -2.18 -20.23 11.24
C LEU A 346 -2.48 -21.73 11.36
N GLN A 347 -3.52 -22.20 10.69
CA GLN A 347 -3.87 -23.62 10.62
C GLN A 347 -3.22 -24.29 9.41
N GLU A 348 -2.80 -25.55 9.53
CA GLU A 348 -2.06 -26.25 8.46
C GLU A 348 -2.92 -26.52 7.22
N GLU A 349 -4.23 -26.72 7.38
CA GLU A 349 -5.14 -26.94 6.26
C GLU A 349 -5.30 -25.69 5.36
N TRP A 350 -4.94 -24.50 5.85
CA TRP A 350 -4.88 -23.27 5.05
C TRP A 350 -3.64 -23.18 4.15
N LEU A 351 -2.71 -24.15 4.26
CA LEU A 351 -1.49 -24.27 3.46
C LEU A 351 -1.59 -25.35 2.36
N LEU A 352 -2.76 -25.99 2.25
CA LEU A 352 -3.07 -26.94 1.20
C LEU A 352 -3.40 -26.23 -0.12
N GLU A 353 -3.08 -26.89 -1.24
CA GLU A 353 -3.46 -26.40 -2.57
C GLU A 353 -4.98 -26.36 -2.69
N ARG A 354 -5.49 -25.24 -3.21
CA ARG A 354 -6.92 -24.91 -3.20
C ARG A 354 -7.66 -25.66 -4.30
N ASP A 355 -8.73 -26.36 -3.94
CA ASP A 355 -9.69 -26.88 -4.92
C ASP A 355 -10.40 -25.70 -5.62
N THR A 356 -10.16 -25.55 -6.92
CA THR A 356 -10.70 -24.47 -7.77
C THR A 356 -11.94 -24.89 -8.56
N SER A 357 -12.41 -26.14 -8.42
CA SER A 357 -13.50 -26.71 -9.24
C SER A 357 -14.79 -25.88 -9.21
N ASN A 358 -15.10 -25.28 -8.06
CA ASN A 358 -16.29 -24.46 -7.85
C ASN A 358 -16.16 -23.02 -8.39
N ASP A 359 -14.96 -22.50 -8.63
CA ASP A 359 -14.70 -21.06 -8.84
C ASP A 359 -15.54 -20.45 -9.97
N ALA A 360 -15.54 -21.10 -11.14
CA ALA A 360 -16.26 -20.61 -12.32
C ALA A 360 -17.78 -20.57 -12.08
N ASN A 361 -18.33 -21.55 -11.35
CA ASN A 361 -19.75 -21.61 -11.02
C ASN A 361 -20.14 -20.54 -9.99
N VAL A 362 -19.35 -20.41 -8.92
CA VAL A 362 -19.60 -19.47 -7.82
C VAL A 362 -19.48 -18.03 -8.29
N LEU A 363 -18.44 -17.69 -9.05
CA LEU A 363 -18.25 -16.35 -9.60
C LEU A 363 -19.33 -16.01 -10.65
N SER A 364 -19.70 -16.95 -11.52
CA SER A 364 -20.78 -16.75 -12.50
C SER A 364 -22.12 -16.47 -11.82
N ASN A 365 -22.48 -17.25 -10.80
CA ASN A 365 -23.69 -17.02 -10.00
C ASN A 365 -23.65 -15.70 -9.23
N PHE A 366 -22.48 -15.28 -8.74
CA PHE A 366 -22.30 -13.97 -8.10
C PHE A 366 -22.52 -12.81 -9.08
N PHE A 367 -21.93 -12.84 -10.27
CA PHE A 367 -22.16 -11.82 -11.29
C PHE A 367 -23.63 -11.75 -11.72
N ARG A 368 -24.29 -12.90 -11.93
CA ARG A 368 -25.73 -12.96 -12.25
C ARG A 368 -26.59 -12.31 -11.17
N LEU A 369 -26.34 -12.60 -9.90
CA LEU A 369 -27.04 -11.98 -8.76
C LEU A 369 -26.87 -10.45 -8.74
N LEU A 370 -25.67 -9.95 -9.08
CA LEU A 370 -25.43 -8.51 -9.20
C LEU A 370 -26.19 -7.89 -10.38
N GLU A 371 -26.32 -8.58 -11.52
CA GLU A 371 -27.13 -8.10 -12.65
C GLU A 371 -28.63 -8.04 -12.32
N GLU A 372 -29.17 -9.09 -11.71
CA GLU A 372 -30.58 -9.17 -11.28
C GLU A 372 -30.91 -8.03 -10.31
N THR A 373 -30.04 -7.79 -9.32
CA THR A 373 -30.16 -6.67 -8.37
C THR A 373 -30.15 -5.31 -9.08
N ASN A 374 -29.31 -5.13 -10.10
CA ASN A 374 -29.23 -3.89 -10.87
C ASN A 374 -30.45 -3.63 -11.77
N LYS A 375 -31.10 -4.68 -12.30
CA LYS A 375 -32.33 -4.57 -13.11
C LYS A 375 -33.50 -4.08 -12.26
N SER A 376 -33.77 -4.76 -11.14
CA SER A 376 -34.83 -4.39 -10.18
C SER A 376 -34.64 -2.95 -9.63
N THR A 377 -33.40 -2.52 -9.40
CA THR A 377 -33.08 -1.15 -8.95
C THR A 377 -33.34 -0.07 -10.01
N ARG A 378 -33.43 -0.44 -11.30
CA ARG A 378 -33.79 0.48 -12.40
C ARG A 378 -35.30 0.54 -12.61
N GLU A 379 -35.95 -0.61 -12.66
CA GLU A 379 -37.41 -0.76 -12.86
C GLU A 379 -38.21 -0.07 -11.73
N SER A 380 -37.78 -0.24 -10.48
CA SER A 380 -38.36 0.48 -9.34
C SER A 380 -38.21 2.01 -9.48
N ARG A 381 -37.09 2.51 -10.02
CA ARG A 381 -36.86 3.95 -10.21
C ARG A 381 -37.69 4.56 -11.34
N SER A 382 -37.88 3.85 -12.46
CA SER A 382 -38.75 4.33 -13.55
C SER A 382 -40.22 4.43 -13.13
N ASN A 383 -40.66 3.57 -12.21
CA ASN A 383 -42.04 3.59 -11.72
C ASN A 383 -42.31 4.74 -10.73
N PHE A 384 -41.27 5.26 -10.06
CA PHE A 384 -41.35 6.44 -9.18
C PHE A 384 -41.15 7.79 -9.90
N SER A 385 -40.79 7.81 -11.19
CA SER A 385 -40.64 9.06 -11.97
C SER A 385 -41.88 9.43 -12.80
N ASN A 386 -42.92 8.59 -12.78
CA ASN A 386 -44.12 8.71 -13.61
C ASN A 386 -45.42 8.81 -12.77
N GLY A 387 -45.32 9.29 -11.53
CA GLY A 387 -46.45 9.46 -10.58
C GLY A 387 -46.41 10.81 -9.89
#